data_AF-A0A7C9RKT3-F1
#
_entry.id   AF-A0A7C9RKT3-F1
#
_cell.length_a   1.000
_cell.length_b   1.000
_cell.length_c   1.000
_cell.angle_alpha   90.00
_cell.angle_beta   90.00
_cell.angle_gamma   90.00
#
_symmetry.space_group_name_H-M   'P 1'
#
loop_
_entity.id
_entity.type
_entity.pdbx_description
1 polymer ?
#
loop_
_entity_poly.entity_id
_entity_poly.type
_entity_poly.pdbx_seq_one_letter_code
_entity_poly.pdbx_strand_id
1 'polypeptide(L)'
;IIGPNGAGKTTLIGLLTGGDAPDTGTIRLGANIEMATLDQHRESLDPKTTLADALTGGRGDSIMVNGTPKHVIGYMKDFLFASEQARTPLEVLSGGERGRLMLARALAKPSNFLVLDEPTNDLDLETLDVLEEMLSDYQGTVILVSHDRDFLDRVVTSVIAPEGNGKWVEYAGGYSDMLAQRGADLQEKNIKAVAAEPSKSAKSAANAPAASSKRRLSFNDKHALETLPKTMAKLQAEIAKQQKLLDDPELYAKDRKAFDAASAAIAKAHGELDAAEEKWLELEMLREEIESGV
;
A
#
# COMPACT_ATOMS: atom_id res chain seq x y z
N ILE A 1 -3.87 4.28 2.90
CA ILE A 1 -2.92 4.82 3.91
C ILE A 1 -1.53 4.38 3.51
N ILE A 2 -0.59 5.30 3.39
CA ILE A 2 0.81 5.00 3.07
C ILE A 2 1.74 5.58 4.12
N GLY A 3 3.00 5.13 4.14
CA GLY A 3 4.04 5.69 5.00
C GLY A 3 5.10 4.67 5.41
N PRO A 4 6.26 5.12 5.88
CA PRO A 4 7.33 4.23 6.29
C PRO A 4 6.94 3.39 7.51
N ASN A 5 7.62 2.25 7.70
CA ASN A 5 7.41 1.42 8.87
C ASN A 5 7.76 2.21 10.14
N GLY A 6 6.92 2.09 11.17
CA GLY A 6 7.03 2.88 12.39
C GLY A 6 6.45 4.30 12.32
N ALA A 7 5.86 4.72 11.19
CA ALA A 7 5.14 6.00 11.11
C ALA A 7 3.84 6.04 11.92
N GLY A 8 3.36 4.89 12.39
CA GLY A 8 2.11 4.76 13.14
C GLY A 8 0.88 4.36 12.30
N LYS A 9 1.08 3.76 11.11
CA LYS A 9 -0.01 3.26 10.25
C LYS A 9 -0.99 2.36 11.01
N THR A 10 -0.46 1.32 11.66
CA THR A 10 -1.26 0.36 12.44
C THR A 10 -1.99 1.04 13.60
N THR A 11 -1.33 1.99 14.30
CA THR A 11 -1.97 2.78 15.36
C THR A 11 -3.10 3.66 14.83
N LEU A 12 -2.91 4.31 13.67
CA LEU A 12 -3.96 5.10 13.03
C LEU A 12 -5.15 4.22 12.65
N ILE A 13 -4.90 3.03 12.12
CA ILE A 13 -5.96 2.05 11.78
C ILE A 13 -6.67 1.57 13.04
N GLY A 14 -5.94 1.26 14.12
CA GLY A 14 -6.49 0.88 15.41
C GLY A 14 -7.40 1.96 15.99
N LEU A 15 -7.00 3.23 15.89
CA LEU A 15 -7.83 4.38 16.27
C LEU A 15 -9.10 4.49 15.38
N LEU A 16 -8.95 4.42 14.05
CA LEU A 16 -10.07 4.53 13.10
C LEU A 16 -11.07 3.37 13.18
N THR A 17 -10.62 2.20 13.63
CA THR A 17 -11.45 1.00 13.83
C THR A 17 -11.99 0.89 15.26
N GLY A 18 -11.54 1.75 16.18
CA GLY A 18 -11.92 1.71 17.60
C GLY A 18 -11.25 0.61 18.41
N GLY A 19 -10.21 -0.04 17.88
CA GLY A 19 -9.35 -0.96 18.62
C GLY A 19 -8.47 -0.25 19.65
N ASP A 20 -8.09 1.00 19.37
CA ASP A 20 -7.31 1.86 20.26
C ASP A 20 -8.11 3.11 20.67
N ALA A 21 -7.85 3.61 21.89
CA ALA A 21 -8.42 4.87 22.38
C ALA A 21 -7.47 6.04 22.10
N PRO A 22 -7.99 7.22 21.68
CA PRO A 22 -7.16 8.38 21.49
C PRO A 22 -6.67 8.94 22.83
N ASP A 23 -5.38 9.27 22.93
CA ASP A 23 -4.82 9.97 24.10
C ASP A 23 -5.46 11.35 24.30
N THR A 24 -5.73 12.04 23.19
CA THR A 24 -6.42 13.33 23.15
C THR A 24 -7.30 13.43 21.91
N GLY A 25 -8.35 14.25 21.96
CA GLY A 25 -9.32 14.39 20.87
C GLY A 25 -10.50 13.41 20.99
N THR A 26 -11.23 13.23 19.89
CA THR A 26 -12.44 12.40 19.87
C THR A 26 -12.54 11.60 18.58
N ILE A 27 -12.93 10.34 18.71
CA ILE A 27 -13.28 9.45 17.59
C ILE A 27 -14.74 9.06 17.76
N ARG A 28 -15.50 9.10 16.67
CA ARG A 28 -16.91 8.71 16.66
C ARG A 28 -17.17 7.73 15.53
N LEU A 29 -17.47 6.49 15.92
CA LEU A 29 -17.90 5.45 15.00
C LEU A 29 -19.42 5.51 14.80
N GLY A 30 -19.87 5.16 13.59
CA GLY A 30 -21.28 4.98 13.29
C GLY A 30 -21.87 3.78 14.02
N ALA A 31 -23.16 3.85 14.37
CA ALA A 31 -23.82 2.81 15.17
C ALA A 31 -23.99 1.46 14.46
N ASN A 32 -23.95 1.44 13.12
CA ASN A 32 -24.22 0.27 12.27
C ASN A 32 -23.01 -0.13 11.43
N ILE A 33 -21.78 0.11 11.92
CA ILE A 33 -20.57 -0.31 11.19
C ILE A 33 -20.40 -1.82 11.37
N GLU A 34 -20.35 -2.55 10.26
CA GLU A 34 -19.98 -3.96 10.18
C GLU A 34 -18.57 -4.03 9.59
N MET A 35 -17.58 -4.19 10.48
CA MET A 35 -16.17 -4.21 10.10
C MET A 35 -15.72 -5.61 9.68
N ALA A 36 -14.99 -5.68 8.56
CA ALA A 36 -14.20 -6.84 8.19
C ALA A 36 -12.73 -6.45 8.04
N THR A 37 -11.84 -7.29 8.54
CA THR A 37 -10.39 -7.10 8.43
C THR A 37 -9.80 -8.29 7.68
N LEU A 38 -9.01 -8.02 6.63
CA LEU A 38 -8.15 -9.01 6.02
C LEU A 38 -6.74 -8.82 6.61
N ASP A 39 -6.44 -9.61 7.63
CA ASP A 39 -5.11 -9.67 8.25
C ASP A 39 -4.27 -10.75 7.53
N GLN A 40 -2.95 -10.52 7.43
CA GLN A 40 -1.96 -11.50 7.01
C GLN A 40 -1.91 -12.74 7.91
N HIS A 41 -2.47 -12.66 9.13
CA HIS A 41 -2.77 -13.84 9.94
C HIS A 41 -3.84 -14.70 9.28
N ARG A 42 -3.42 -15.48 8.28
CA ARG A 42 -4.18 -16.51 7.59
C ARG A 42 -4.87 -17.37 8.64
N GLU A 43 -6.20 -17.27 8.74
CA GLU A 43 -7.00 -18.27 9.44
C GLU A 43 -6.50 -19.64 8.96
N SER A 44 -5.98 -20.46 9.87
CA SER A 44 -5.50 -21.79 9.53
C SER A 44 -6.71 -22.65 9.17
N LEU A 45 -7.07 -22.68 7.90
CA LEU A 45 -8.06 -23.62 7.39
C LEU A 45 -7.49 -25.04 7.43
N ASP A 46 -8.35 -26.01 7.74
CA ASP A 46 -7.98 -27.42 7.65
C ASP A 46 -7.58 -27.74 6.20
N PRO A 47 -6.33 -28.17 5.94
CA PRO A 47 -5.83 -28.45 4.59
C PRO A 47 -6.67 -29.48 3.82
N LYS A 48 -7.42 -30.32 4.52
CA LYS A 48 -8.29 -31.34 3.93
C LYS A 48 -9.68 -30.84 3.53
N THR A 49 -10.04 -29.62 3.92
CA THR A 49 -11.30 -28.98 3.52
C THR A 49 -11.32 -28.84 2.00
N THR A 50 -12.49 -28.97 1.38
CA THR A 50 -12.61 -28.66 -0.05
C THR A 50 -12.72 -27.16 -0.28
N LEU A 51 -12.41 -26.70 -1.48
CA LEU A 51 -12.56 -25.29 -1.86
C LEU A 51 -14.00 -24.79 -1.63
N ALA A 52 -15.00 -25.54 -2.09
CA ALA A 52 -16.40 -25.18 -1.90
C ALA A 52 -16.81 -25.16 -0.42
N ASP A 53 -16.33 -26.11 0.38
CA ASP A 53 -16.61 -26.14 1.83
C ASP A 53 -15.95 -24.96 2.56
N ALA A 54 -14.75 -24.55 2.14
CA ALA A 54 -14.05 -23.40 2.71
C ALA A 54 -14.83 -22.08 2.50
N LEU A 55 -15.54 -21.97 1.37
CA LEU A 55 -16.39 -20.82 1.02
C LEU A 55 -17.75 -20.87 1.72
N THR A 56 -18.39 -22.04 1.77
CA THR A 56 -19.74 -22.21 2.35
C THR A 56 -19.75 -22.47 3.85
N GLY A 57 -18.58 -22.69 4.46
CA GLY A 57 -18.47 -23.19 5.84
C GLY A 57 -18.95 -24.64 5.98
N GLY A 58 -18.89 -25.43 4.90
CA GLY A 58 -19.39 -26.80 4.84
C GLY A 58 -20.91 -26.93 4.88
N ARG A 59 -21.65 -25.85 4.55
CA ARG A 59 -23.12 -25.80 4.61
C ARG A 59 -23.71 -25.52 3.24
N GLY A 60 -24.14 -26.59 2.57
CA GLY A 60 -24.86 -26.49 1.29
C GLY A 60 -23.99 -26.06 0.12
N ASP A 61 -24.63 -25.50 -0.90
CA ASP A 61 -24.04 -25.13 -2.20
C ASP A 61 -24.07 -23.61 -2.44
N SER A 62 -24.37 -22.83 -1.40
CA SER A 62 -24.61 -21.40 -1.48
C SER A 62 -23.81 -20.66 -0.42
N ILE A 63 -23.26 -19.50 -0.80
CA ILE A 63 -22.54 -18.58 0.07
C ILE A 63 -23.30 -17.26 0.15
N MET A 64 -23.33 -16.64 1.33
CA MET A 64 -23.87 -15.29 1.49
C MET A 64 -22.77 -14.29 1.15
N VAL A 65 -23.01 -13.40 0.19
CA VAL A 65 -22.10 -12.32 -0.20
C VAL A 65 -22.86 -11.01 -0.03
N ASN A 66 -22.42 -10.12 0.86
CA ASN A 66 -23.09 -8.86 1.16
C ASN A 66 -24.60 -9.03 1.46
N GLY A 67 -24.94 -10.08 2.22
CA GLY A 67 -26.33 -10.39 2.58
C GLY A 67 -27.18 -11.01 1.47
N THR A 68 -26.62 -11.25 0.27
CA THR A 68 -27.31 -11.90 -0.85
C THR A 68 -26.79 -13.33 -1.05
N PRO A 69 -27.67 -14.35 -1.15
CA PRO A 69 -27.23 -15.71 -1.44
C PRO A 69 -26.75 -15.83 -2.89
N LYS A 70 -25.53 -16.36 -3.08
CA LYS A 70 -24.95 -16.68 -4.38
C LYS A 70 -24.54 -18.16 -4.40
N HIS A 71 -24.77 -18.84 -5.52
CA HIS A 71 -24.34 -20.23 -5.69
C HIS A 71 -22.81 -20.32 -5.68
N VAL A 72 -22.25 -21.27 -4.94
CA VAL A 72 -20.79 -21.37 -4.69
C VAL A 72 -19.98 -21.47 -5.98
N ILE A 73 -20.44 -22.25 -6.97
CA ILE A 73 -19.75 -22.37 -8.27
C ILE A 73 -19.76 -21.05 -9.04
N GLY A 74 -20.82 -20.26 -8.90
CA GLY A 74 -20.88 -18.93 -9.52
C GLY A 74 -19.86 -18.00 -8.88
N TYR A 75 -19.82 -17.98 -7.55
CA TYR A 75 -18.87 -17.17 -6.78
C TYR A 75 -17.42 -17.58 -7.03
N MET A 76 -17.13 -18.88 -7.10
CA MET A 76 -15.83 -19.42 -7.45
C MET A 76 -15.28 -18.88 -8.78
N LYS A 77 -16.15 -18.73 -9.80
CA LYS A 77 -15.75 -18.21 -11.11
C LYS A 77 -15.33 -16.74 -11.05
N ASP A 78 -15.93 -15.94 -10.17
CA ASP A 78 -15.50 -14.55 -9.96
C ASP A 78 -14.05 -14.49 -9.47
N PHE A 79 -13.58 -15.54 -8.77
CA PHE A 79 -12.20 -15.69 -8.28
C PHE A 79 -11.37 -16.65 -9.14
N LEU A 80 -11.72 -16.79 -10.43
CA LEU A 80 -10.95 -17.55 -11.42
C LEU A 80 -10.76 -19.03 -11.08
N PHE A 81 -11.66 -19.61 -10.27
CA PHE A 81 -11.66 -21.05 -10.03
C PHE A 81 -12.55 -21.78 -11.04
N ALA A 82 -12.03 -22.88 -11.57
CA ALA A 82 -12.80 -23.78 -12.40
C ALA A 82 -13.86 -24.53 -11.57
N SER A 83 -14.97 -24.90 -12.19
CA SER A 83 -16.10 -25.54 -11.47
C SER A 83 -15.71 -26.92 -10.93
N GLU A 84 -14.79 -27.60 -11.62
CA GLU A 84 -14.23 -28.90 -11.25
C GLU A 84 -13.37 -28.82 -9.99
N GLN A 85 -12.80 -27.63 -9.68
CA GLN A 85 -11.97 -27.43 -8.50
C GLN A 85 -12.76 -27.36 -7.19
N ALA A 86 -14.10 -27.36 -7.24
CA ALA A 86 -14.96 -27.21 -6.07
C ALA A 86 -14.69 -28.28 -4.99
N ARG A 87 -14.33 -29.49 -5.42
CA ARG A 87 -14.03 -30.63 -4.53
C ARG A 87 -12.53 -30.82 -4.26
N THR A 88 -11.68 -29.93 -4.78
CA THR A 88 -10.25 -30.00 -4.59
C THR A 88 -9.91 -29.65 -3.13
N PRO A 89 -9.11 -30.48 -2.44
CA PRO A 89 -8.60 -30.15 -1.10
C PRO A 89 -7.70 -28.91 -1.10
N LEU A 90 -7.75 -28.10 -0.05
CA LEU A 90 -6.95 -26.87 0.05
C LEU A 90 -5.44 -27.12 0.00
N GLU A 91 -4.98 -28.29 0.47
CA GLU A 91 -3.56 -28.65 0.43
C GLU A 91 -2.99 -28.74 -0.99
N VAL A 92 -3.85 -29.02 -1.98
CA VAL A 92 -3.48 -29.17 -3.40
C VAL A 92 -3.41 -27.82 -4.12
N LEU A 93 -4.05 -26.78 -3.57
CA LEU A 93 -4.05 -25.44 -4.17
C LEU A 93 -2.65 -24.83 -4.12
N SER A 94 -2.28 -24.17 -5.22
CA SER A 94 -1.08 -23.34 -5.32
C SER A 94 -1.14 -22.13 -4.37
N GLY A 95 0.00 -21.47 -4.15
CA GLY A 95 0.06 -20.28 -3.30
C GLY A 95 -0.90 -19.16 -3.74
N GLY A 96 -0.92 -18.86 -5.05
CA GLY A 96 -1.81 -17.85 -5.63
C GLY A 96 -3.30 -18.23 -5.51
N GLU A 97 -3.64 -19.50 -5.75
CA GLU A 97 -5.01 -20.01 -5.55
C GLU A 97 -5.44 -19.93 -4.08
N ARG A 98 -4.54 -20.18 -3.13
CA ARG A 98 -4.83 -19.97 -1.71
C ARG A 98 -5.05 -18.48 -1.40
N GLY A 99 -4.28 -17.58 -2.01
CA GLY A 99 -4.50 -16.13 -1.95
C GLY A 99 -5.90 -15.75 -2.43
N ARG A 100 -6.30 -16.20 -3.63
CA ARG A 100 -7.66 -16.01 -4.18
C ARG A 100 -8.76 -16.53 -3.25
N LEU A 101 -8.58 -17.70 -2.68
CA LEU A 101 -9.55 -18.26 -1.73
C LEU A 101 -9.67 -17.40 -0.47
N MET A 102 -8.57 -16.86 0.05
CA MET A 102 -8.61 -16.01 1.24
C MET A 102 -9.35 -14.70 0.95
N LEU A 103 -9.07 -14.07 -0.20
CA LEU A 103 -9.81 -12.91 -0.67
C LEU A 103 -11.30 -13.21 -0.81
N ALA A 104 -11.65 -14.33 -1.46
CA ALA A 104 -13.02 -14.77 -1.64
C ALA A 104 -13.76 -14.96 -0.31
N ARG A 105 -13.11 -15.55 0.70
CA ARG A 105 -13.70 -15.72 2.03
C ARG A 105 -13.88 -14.40 2.77
N ALA A 106 -12.91 -13.48 2.66
CA ALA A 106 -12.98 -12.20 3.34
C ALA A 106 -14.05 -11.30 2.75
N LEU A 107 -14.13 -11.21 1.43
CA LEU A 107 -15.10 -10.39 0.70
C LEU A 107 -16.53 -10.94 0.76
N ALA A 108 -16.70 -12.23 1.07
CA ALA A 108 -18.03 -12.81 1.27
C ALA A 108 -18.67 -12.34 2.60
N LYS A 109 -17.86 -12.03 3.62
CA LYS A 109 -18.39 -11.60 4.93
C LYS A 109 -19.15 -10.28 4.75
N PRO A 110 -20.42 -10.19 5.21
CA PRO A 110 -21.16 -8.93 5.15
C PRO A 110 -20.38 -7.88 5.93
N SER A 111 -20.03 -6.79 5.25
CA SER A 111 -19.32 -5.67 5.82
C SER A 111 -19.68 -4.40 5.07
N ASN A 112 -19.65 -3.28 5.77
CA ASN A 112 -19.72 -1.94 5.17
C ASN A 112 -18.45 -1.12 5.45
N PHE A 113 -17.49 -1.71 6.15
CA PHE A 113 -16.18 -1.14 6.44
C PHE A 113 -15.12 -2.24 6.35
N LEU A 114 -14.26 -2.17 5.35
CA LEU A 114 -13.24 -3.16 5.08
C LEU A 114 -11.86 -2.58 5.37
N VAL A 115 -11.03 -3.32 6.10
CA VAL A 115 -9.62 -2.97 6.33
C VAL A 115 -8.74 -4.04 5.70
N LEU A 116 -7.86 -3.62 4.80
CA LEU A 116 -6.93 -4.48 4.08
C LEU A 116 -5.51 -4.02 4.38
N ASP A 117 -4.72 -4.89 5.02
CA ASP A 117 -3.31 -4.60 5.33
C ASP A 117 -2.37 -5.40 4.43
N GLU A 118 -1.73 -4.71 3.48
CA GLU A 118 -0.88 -5.28 2.43
C GLU A 118 -1.53 -6.46 1.69
N PRO A 119 -2.74 -6.29 1.13
CA PRO A 119 -3.45 -7.39 0.47
C PRO A 119 -2.79 -7.81 -0.85
N THR A 120 -1.92 -6.98 -1.43
CA THR A 120 -1.23 -7.24 -2.69
C THR A 120 -0.07 -8.23 -2.53
N ASN A 121 0.38 -8.50 -1.30
CA ASN A 121 1.44 -9.47 -1.05
C ASN A 121 1.00 -10.89 -1.44
N ASP A 122 1.91 -11.63 -2.07
CA ASP A 122 1.70 -13.00 -2.56
C ASP A 122 0.60 -13.18 -3.63
N LEU A 123 0.03 -12.10 -4.18
CA LEU A 123 -0.94 -12.17 -5.26
C LEU A 123 -0.26 -12.15 -6.62
N ASP A 124 -0.78 -12.97 -7.55
CA ASP A 124 -0.44 -12.87 -8.97
C ASP A 124 -1.22 -11.71 -9.63
N LEU A 125 -0.78 -11.29 -10.82
CA LEU A 125 -1.40 -10.16 -11.54
C LEU A 125 -2.90 -10.39 -11.80
N GLU A 126 -3.29 -11.61 -12.17
CA GLU A 126 -4.70 -11.95 -12.43
C GLU A 126 -5.56 -11.80 -11.16
N THR A 127 -5.01 -12.15 -10.00
CA THR A 127 -5.71 -11.98 -8.71
C THR A 127 -5.78 -10.52 -8.28
N LEU A 128 -4.75 -9.72 -8.60
CA LEU A 128 -4.78 -8.28 -8.37
C LEU A 128 -5.91 -7.63 -9.16
N ASP A 129 -6.07 -7.96 -10.45
CA ASP A 129 -7.15 -7.42 -11.28
C ASP A 129 -8.55 -7.74 -10.69
N VAL A 130 -8.75 -8.97 -10.20
CA VAL A 130 -10.01 -9.37 -9.52
C VAL A 130 -10.22 -8.56 -8.24
N LEU A 131 -9.16 -8.33 -7.46
CA LEU A 131 -9.24 -7.53 -6.25
C LEU A 131 -9.59 -6.06 -6.59
N GLU A 132 -9.00 -5.49 -7.63
CA GLU A 132 -9.30 -4.14 -8.12
C GLU A 132 -10.79 -3.99 -8.48
N GLU A 133 -11.33 -4.93 -9.28
CA GLU A 133 -12.74 -4.92 -9.68
C GLU A 133 -13.68 -5.03 -8.46
N MET A 134 -13.39 -5.96 -7.57
CA MET A 134 -14.21 -6.19 -6.36
C MET A 134 -14.20 -5.00 -5.41
N LEU A 135 -13.05 -4.32 -5.24
CA LEU A 135 -12.95 -3.14 -4.39
C LEU A 135 -13.62 -1.92 -5.03
N SER A 136 -13.57 -1.80 -6.35
CA SER A 136 -14.25 -0.73 -7.08
C SER A 136 -15.78 -0.81 -6.95
N ASP A 137 -16.33 -2.03 -6.92
CA ASP A 137 -17.77 -2.27 -6.77
C ASP A 137 -18.24 -2.32 -5.30
N TYR A 138 -17.32 -2.25 -4.34
CA TYR A 138 -17.66 -2.32 -2.92
C TYR A 138 -18.38 -1.05 -2.45
N GLN A 139 -19.63 -1.20 -1.99
CA GLN A 139 -20.46 -0.05 -1.58
C GLN A 139 -20.11 0.54 -0.21
N GLY A 140 -19.22 -0.11 0.54
CA GLY A 140 -18.77 0.36 1.85
C GLY A 140 -17.54 1.27 1.78
N THR A 141 -16.92 1.50 2.94
CA THR A 141 -15.63 2.20 3.01
C THR A 141 -14.51 1.19 3.11
N VAL A 142 -13.43 1.39 2.34
CA VAL A 142 -12.22 0.56 2.39
C VAL A 142 -11.07 1.38 2.94
N ILE A 143 -10.42 0.88 3.99
CA ILE A 143 -9.07 1.31 4.39
C ILE A 143 -8.08 0.31 3.80
N LEU A 144 -7.30 0.78 2.83
CA LEU A 144 -6.26 0.01 2.20
C LEU A 144 -4.88 0.49 2.67
N VAL A 145 -4.04 -0.43 3.14
CA VAL A 145 -2.60 -0.24 3.31
C VAL A 145 -1.92 -1.08 2.24
N SER A 146 -1.11 -0.45 1.41
CA SER A 146 -0.32 -1.16 0.41
C SER A 146 0.94 -0.38 0.10
N HIS A 147 2.01 -1.10 -0.22
CA HIS A 147 3.20 -0.56 -0.86
C HIS A 147 3.12 -0.57 -2.40
N ASP A 148 2.10 -1.18 -2.99
CA ASP A 148 1.89 -1.24 -4.44
C ASP A 148 1.24 0.05 -4.96
N ARG A 149 2.02 0.84 -5.70
CA ARG A 149 1.61 2.17 -6.19
C ARG A 149 0.60 2.10 -7.32
N ASP A 150 0.79 1.17 -8.25
CA ASP A 150 -0.07 1.01 -9.41
C ASP A 150 -1.47 0.55 -8.97
N PHE A 151 -1.51 -0.37 -8.00
CA PHE A 151 -2.76 -0.81 -7.37
C PHE A 151 -3.46 0.35 -6.62
N LEU A 152 -2.70 1.14 -5.86
CA LEU A 152 -3.25 2.31 -5.16
C LEU A 152 -3.87 3.31 -6.15
N ASP A 153 -3.18 3.64 -7.24
CA ASP A 153 -3.66 4.60 -8.24
C ASP A 153 -4.98 4.19 -8.91
N ARG A 154 -5.24 2.88 -9.01
CA ARG A 154 -6.46 2.36 -9.64
C ARG A 154 -7.64 2.24 -8.69
N VAL A 155 -7.39 1.97 -7.41
CA VAL A 155 -8.43 1.58 -6.46
C VAL A 155 -8.82 2.71 -5.51
N VAL A 156 -7.87 3.54 -5.07
CA VAL A 156 -8.14 4.49 -3.98
C VAL A 156 -8.68 5.82 -4.50
N THR A 157 -9.60 6.41 -3.74
CA THR A 157 -10.15 7.74 -4.00
C THR A 157 -9.39 8.86 -3.28
N SER A 158 -8.62 8.49 -2.26
CA SER A 158 -7.81 9.40 -1.45
C SER A 158 -6.64 8.65 -0.81
N VAL A 159 -5.53 9.35 -0.59
CA VAL A 159 -4.35 8.84 0.11
C VAL A 159 -4.11 9.62 1.38
N ILE A 160 -4.04 8.90 2.51
CA ILE A 160 -3.61 9.46 3.80
C ILE A 160 -2.13 9.13 4.00
N ALA A 161 -1.30 10.16 4.16
CA ALA A 161 0.15 10.04 4.29
C ALA A 161 0.70 10.89 5.46
N PRO A 162 1.80 10.45 6.10
CA PRO A 162 2.45 11.19 7.17
C PRO A 162 3.36 12.29 6.62
N GLU A 163 3.21 13.50 7.14
CA GLU A 163 4.05 14.68 6.84
C GLU A 163 5.13 14.92 7.92
N GLY A 164 5.31 13.97 8.84
CA GLY A 164 6.19 14.09 9.99
C GLY A 164 5.53 14.77 11.19
N ASN A 165 6.21 14.73 12.35
CA ASN A 165 5.74 15.28 13.63
C ASN A 165 4.33 14.82 14.04
N GLY A 166 3.94 13.59 13.68
CA GLY A 166 2.62 13.04 13.98
C GLY A 166 1.47 13.65 13.16
N LYS A 167 1.77 14.45 12.13
CA LYS A 167 0.77 15.02 11.24
C LYS A 167 0.48 14.08 10.09
N TRP A 168 -0.79 13.73 9.94
CA TRP A 168 -1.33 12.99 8.79
C TRP A 168 -2.12 13.93 7.91
N VAL A 169 -1.94 13.82 6.60
CA VAL A 169 -2.63 14.63 5.60
C VAL A 169 -3.32 13.71 4.61
N GLU A 170 -4.54 14.06 4.25
CA GLU A 170 -5.32 13.41 3.21
C GLU A 170 -5.15 14.18 1.90
N TYR A 171 -4.83 13.44 0.84
CA TYR A 171 -4.71 13.93 -0.53
C TYR A 171 -5.79 13.27 -1.36
N ALA A 172 -6.46 14.05 -2.21
CA ALA A 172 -7.46 13.51 -3.13
C ALA A 172 -6.76 12.82 -4.31
N GLY A 173 -7.29 11.66 -4.74
CA GLY A 173 -6.74 10.86 -5.83
C GLY A 173 -5.81 9.75 -5.36
N GLY A 174 -5.07 9.20 -6.32
CA GLY A 174 -4.14 8.09 -6.13
C GLY A 174 -2.82 8.47 -5.48
N TYR A 175 -1.88 7.53 -5.46
CA TYR A 175 -0.49 7.73 -5.07
C TYR A 175 0.20 8.79 -5.94
N SER A 176 0.04 8.73 -7.26
CA SER A 176 0.64 9.67 -8.20
C SER A 176 0.10 11.10 -8.00
N ASP A 177 -1.21 11.24 -7.77
CA ASP A 177 -1.85 12.54 -7.48
C ASP A 177 -1.34 13.13 -6.17
N MET A 178 -1.19 12.28 -5.14
CA MET A 178 -0.63 12.66 -3.86
C MET A 178 0.80 13.18 -3.99
N LEU A 179 1.66 12.51 -4.77
CA LEU A 179 3.03 12.96 -5.00
C LEU A 179 3.08 14.34 -5.68
N ALA A 180 2.24 14.56 -6.70
CA ALA A 180 2.16 15.85 -7.38
C ALA A 180 1.71 16.97 -6.42
N GLN A 181 0.69 16.72 -5.61
CA GLN A 181 0.19 17.67 -4.60
C GLN A 181 1.22 17.93 -3.50
N ARG A 182 1.89 16.88 -3.02
CA ARG A 182 2.93 16.96 -2.00
C ARG A 182 4.14 17.77 -2.49
N GLY A 183 4.56 17.55 -3.74
CA GLY A 183 5.61 18.34 -4.39
C GLY A 183 5.26 19.82 -4.49
N ALA A 184 4.01 20.14 -4.87
CA ALA A 184 3.51 21.51 -4.91
C ALA A 184 3.44 22.15 -3.50
N ASP A 185 2.96 21.41 -2.50
CA ASP A 185 2.87 21.86 -1.10
C ASP A 185 4.25 22.13 -0.48
N LEU A 186 5.24 21.28 -0.76
CA LEU A 186 6.61 21.49 -0.31
C LEU A 186 7.24 22.71 -1.00
N GLN A 187 6.97 22.93 -2.28
CA GLN A 187 7.39 24.14 -2.99
C GLN A 187 6.73 25.39 -2.39
N GLU A 188 5.43 25.38 -2.13
CA GLU A 188 4.74 26.49 -1.49
C GLU A 188 5.24 26.78 -0.07
N LYS A 189 5.45 25.74 0.75
CA LYS A 189 5.98 25.87 2.11
C LYS A 189 7.39 26.46 2.09
N ASN A 190 8.25 26.05 1.15
CA ASN A 190 9.57 26.63 0.96
C ASN A 190 9.50 28.10 0.52
N ILE A 191 8.61 28.46 -0.42
CA ILE A 191 8.43 29.85 -0.85
C ILE A 191 7.93 30.73 0.32
N LYS A 192 6.98 30.22 1.12
CA LYS A 192 6.46 30.93 2.31
C LYS A 192 7.49 31.03 3.44
N ALA A 193 8.34 30.02 3.63
CA ALA A 193 9.43 30.05 4.61
C ALA A 193 10.52 31.06 4.23
N VAL A 194 10.88 31.16 2.94
CA VAL A 194 11.82 32.17 2.42
C VAL A 194 11.23 33.59 2.51
N ALA A 195 9.90 33.73 2.40
CA ALA A 195 9.23 35.03 2.55
C ALA A 195 9.02 35.48 4.02
N ALA A 196 9.21 34.59 5.00
CA ALA A 196 8.93 34.86 6.41
C ALA A 196 10.16 35.25 7.26
N GLU A 197 11.36 35.29 6.68
CA GLU A 197 12.53 35.87 7.37
C GLU A 197 12.56 37.41 7.23
N PRO A 198 12.61 38.18 8.34
CA PRO A 198 12.65 39.64 8.26
C PRO A 198 14.05 40.10 7.86
N SER A 199 14.21 40.36 6.56
CA SER A 199 15.37 41.03 5.97
C SER A 199 15.54 42.45 6.53
N LYS A 200 16.60 42.66 7.33
CA LYS A 200 17.20 43.97 7.56
C LYS A 200 18.35 44.17 6.57
N SER A 201 18.30 45.34 5.95
CA SER A 201 19.36 46.09 5.26
C SER A 201 19.59 45.85 3.76
N ALA A 202 19.16 46.89 3.04
CA ALA A 202 19.94 47.70 2.11
C ALA A 202 19.58 47.59 0.62
N LYS A 203 18.94 48.67 0.19
CA LYS A 203 18.69 49.14 -1.18
C LYS A 203 19.83 48.86 -2.15
N SER A 204 19.49 48.28 -3.30
CA SER A 204 20.05 48.65 -4.60
C SER A 204 19.10 48.29 -5.73
N ALA A 205 18.78 49.34 -6.52
CA ALA A 205 18.38 49.37 -7.92
C ALA A 205 17.25 48.46 -8.46
N ALA A 206 16.34 49.14 -9.15
CA ALA A 206 15.28 48.60 -9.97
C ALA A 206 15.74 47.56 -11.00
N ASN A 207 14.98 46.46 -11.08
CA ASN A 207 14.55 45.87 -12.35
C ASN A 207 13.38 44.90 -12.08
N ALA A 208 12.26 45.15 -12.75
CA ALA A 208 11.26 44.13 -13.04
C ALA A 208 11.23 43.92 -14.56
N PRO A 209 10.79 42.77 -15.10
CA PRO A 209 10.49 41.49 -14.47
C PRO A 209 11.40 40.38 -15.04
N ALA A 210 12.06 39.58 -14.21
CA ALA A 210 12.88 38.46 -14.69
C ALA A 210 12.01 37.19 -14.77
N ALA A 211 11.85 36.74 -16.02
CA ALA A 211 11.22 35.52 -16.47
C ALA A 211 11.59 34.28 -15.63
N SER A 212 10.64 33.36 -15.54
CA SER A 212 10.78 31.97 -15.14
C SER A 212 12.11 31.37 -15.61
N SER A 213 13.05 31.18 -14.68
CA SER A 213 14.28 30.47 -14.97
C SER A 213 13.91 29.04 -15.35
N LYS A 214 14.04 28.70 -16.65
CA LYS A 214 13.85 27.36 -17.17
C LYS A 214 14.60 26.36 -16.27
N ARG A 215 13.86 25.50 -15.58
CA ARG A 215 14.40 24.36 -14.84
C ARG A 215 15.28 23.59 -15.83
N ARG A 216 16.55 23.36 -15.50
CA ARG A 216 17.47 22.54 -16.29
C ARG A 216 17.98 21.46 -15.35
N LEU A 217 17.86 20.20 -15.75
CA LEU A 217 18.48 19.08 -15.03
C LEU A 217 19.98 19.37 -14.87
N SER A 218 20.47 19.37 -13.63
CA SER A 218 21.89 19.55 -13.37
C SER A 218 22.68 18.31 -13.81
N PHE A 219 24.00 18.44 -13.96
CA PHE A 219 24.87 17.29 -14.26
C PHE A 219 24.76 16.19 -13.20
N ASN A 220 24.54 16.57 -11.93
CA ASN A 220 24.36 15.64 -10.82
C ASN A 220 23.03 14.90 -10.92
N ASP A 221 21.97 15.54 -11.42
CA ASP A 221 20.64 14.95 -11.57
C ASP A 221 20.61 13.91 -12.69
N LYS A 222 21.27 14.20 -13.82
CA LYS A 222 21.42 13.24 -14.92
C LYS A 222 22.19 12.00 -14.48
N HIS A 223 23.29 12.19 -13.76
CA HIS A 223 24.05 11.08 -13.20
C HIS A 223 23.26 10.30 -12.14
N ALA A 224 22.44 10.98 -11.34
CA ALA A 224 21.54 10.32 -10.39
C ALA A 224 20.50 9.45 -11.13
N LEU A 225 19.87 9.92 -12.21
CA LEU A 225 18.94 9.12 -13.02
C LEU A 225 19.56 7.85 -13.62
N GLU A 226 20.84 7.90 -13.99
CA GLU A 226 21.56 6.73 -14.51
C GLU A 226 22.02 5.74 -13.42
N THR A 227 22.25 6.23 -12.19
CA THR A 227 22.79 5.43 -11.09
C THR A 227 21.73 4.86 -10.17
N LEU A 228 20.63 5.60 -9.95
CA LEU A 228 19.55 5.19 -9.06
C LEU A 228 18.93 3.84 -9.47
N PRO A 229 18.64 3.53 -10.75
CA PRO A 229 18.16 2.21 -11.15
C PRO A 229 19.08 1.06 -10.75
N LYS A 230 20.41 1.27 -10.82
CA LYS A 230 21.39 0.26 -10.41
C LYS A 230 21.41 0.10 -8.89
N THR A 231 21.25 1.19 -8.16
CA THR A 231 21.16 1.20 -6.70
C THR A 231 19.88 0.49 -6.24
N MET A 232 18.74 0.78 -6.87
CA MET A 232 17.45 0.14 -6.60
C MET A 232 17.51 -1.37 -6.87
N ALA A 233 18.04 -1.79 -8.03
CA ALA A 233 18.21 -3.21 -8.35
C ALA A 233 19.12 -3.94 -7.34
N LYS A 234 20.16 -3.26 -6.83
CA LYS A 234 21.04 -3.81 -5.78
C LYS A 234 20.31 -3.96 -4.45
N LEU A 235 19.54 -2.96 -4.05
CA LEU A 235 18.75 -2.98 -2.81
C LEU A 235 17.66 -4.06 -2.85
N GLN A 236 16.96 -4.19 -3.97
CA GLN A 236 15.98 -5.28 -4.21
C GLN A 236 16.63 -6.66 -4.12
N ALA A 237 17.82 -6.84 -4.71
CA ALA A 237 18.57 -8.10 -4.60
C ALA A 237 19.02 -8.39 -3.15
N GLU A 238 19.36 -7.34 -2.38
CA GLU A 238 19.71 -7.46 -0.97
C GLU A 238 18.50 -7.84 -0.10
N ILE A 239 17.34 -7.24 -0.34
CA ILE A 239 16.06 -7.60 0.29
C ILE A 239 15.74 -9.06 0.00
N ALA A 240 15.72 -9.47 -1.27
CA ALA A 240 15.43 -10.86 -1.65
C ALA A 240 16.39 -11.88 -1.00
N LYS A 241 17.67 -11.51 -0.87
CA LYS A 241 18.67 -12.36 -0.20
C LYS A 241 18.39 -12.53 1.30
N GLN A 242 18.03 -11.44 1.98
CA GLN A 242 17.74 -11.48 3.42
C GLN A 242 16.38 -12.12 3.70
N GLN A 243 15.39 -11.91 2.83
CA GLN A 243 14.08 -12.57 2.90
C GLN A 243 14.23 -14.10 2.86
N LYS A 244 15.06 -14.59 1.93
CA LYS A 244 15.37 -16.02 1.83
C LYS A 244 16.01 -16.62 3.09
N LEU A 245 16.69 -15.80 3.90
CA LEU A 245 17.20 -16.23 5.21
C LEU A 245 16.06 -16.33 6.22
N LEU A 246 15.13 -15.38 6.22
CA LEU A 246 13.96 -15.39 7.11
C LEU A 246 12.91 -16.45 6.77
N ASP A 247 12.90 -16.95 5.53
CA ASP A 247 12.02 -18.04 5.08
C ASP A 247 12.34 -19.38 5.77
N ASP A 248 13.49 -19.52 6.44
CA ASP A 248 13.81 -20.69 7.26
C ASP A 248 13.08 -20.63 8.63
N PRO A 249 12.06 -21.48 8.88
CA PRO A 249 11.27 -21.45 10.11
C PRO A 249 12.08 -21.80 11.36
N GLU A 250 13.23 -22.47 11.19
CA GLU A 250 14.09 -22.87 12.30
C GLU A 250 15.14 -21.79 12.64
N LEU A 251 15.32 -20.77 11.79
CA LEU A 251 16.36 -19.75 11.99
C LEU A 251 16.14 -18.96 13.29
N TYR A 252 14.90 -18.61 13.62
CA TYR A 252 14.59 -17.90 14.86
C TYR A 252 14.95 -18.73 16.11
N ALA A 253 14.72 -20.03 16.06
CA ALA A 253 15.01 -20.95 17.16
C ALA A 253 16.51 -21.29 17.27
N LYS A 254 17.21 -21.37 16.14
CA LYS A 254 18.64 -21.70 16.06
C LYS A 254 19.55 -20.50 16.32
N ASP A 255 19.23 -19.34 15.74
CA ASP A 255 20.03 -18.13 15.84
C ASP A 255 19.16 -16.87 15.77
N ARG A 256 18.62 -16.50 16.94
CA ARG A 256 17.83 -15.27 17.11
C ARG A 256 18.60 -14.01 16.70
N LYS A 257 19.93 -13.96 16.89
CA LYS A 257 20.72 -12.77 16.51
C LYS A 257 20.78 -12.63 15.00
N ALA A 258 20.93 -13.74 14.27
CA ALA A 258 20.89 -13.73 12.81
C ALA A 258 19.51 -13.31 12.28
N PHE A 259 18.42 -13.79 12.90
CA PHE A 259 17.06 -13.38 12.55
C PHE A 259 16.81 -11.88 12.77
N ASP A 260 17.19 -11.35 13.95
CA ASP A 260 17.03 -9.94 14.28
C ASP A 260 17.87 -9.05 13.33
N ALA A 261 19.09 -9.50 12.99
CA ALA A 261 19.97 -8.79 12.06
C ALA A 261 19.43 -8.80 10.62
N ALA A 262 18.91 -9.93 10.14
CA ALA A 262 18.30 -10.03 8.82
C ALA A 262 17.02 -9.17 8.73
N SER A 263 16.17 -9.20 9.76
CA SER A 263 14.96 -8.36 9.84
C SER A 263 15.30 -6.87 9.83
N ALA A 264 16.30 -6.45 10.62
CA ALA A 264 16.77 -5.07 10.62
C ALA A 264 17.41 -4.65 9.29
N ALA A 265 18.14 -5.56 8.64
CA ALA A 265 18.72 -5.31 7.32
C ALA A 265 17.65 -5.13 6.25
N ILE A 266 16.57 -5.93 6.28
CA ILE A 266 15.41 -5.79 5.38
C ILE A 266 14.72 -4.46 5.60
N ALA A 267 14.39 -4.11 6.85
CA ALA A 267 13.75 -2.84 7.17
C ALA A 267 14.59 -1.64 6.71
N LYS A 268 15.92 -1.70 6.88
CA LYS A 268 16.84 -0.68 6.41
C LYS A 268 16.90 -0.61 4.88
N ALA A 269 17.03 -1.75 4.21
CA ALA A 269 17.12 -1.82 2.76
C ALA A 269 15.83 -1.34 2.08
N HIS A 270 14.66 -1.64 2.65
CA HIS A 270 13.39 -1.05 2.21
C HIS A 270 13.38 0.47 2.34
N GLY A 271 13.80 1.02 3.49
CA GLY A 271 13.86 2.48 3.66
C GLY A 271 14.83 3.17 2.70
N GLU A 272 15.97 2.54 2.39
CA GLU A 272 16.92 3.06 1.38
C GLU A 272 16.38 2.92 -0.05
N LEU A 273 15.61 1.87 -0.33
CA LEU A 273 14.95 1.67 -1.62
C LEU A 273 13.87 2.72 -1.84
N ASP A 274 13.02 2.95 -0.84
CA ASP A 274 11.97 3.98 -0.86
C ASP A 274 12.57 5.36 -1.16
N ALA A 275 13.65 5.75 -0.47
CA ALA A 275 14.31 7.03 -0.68
C ALA A 275 14.99 7.14 -2.06
N ALA A 276 15.53 6.03 -2.59
CA ALA A 276 16.13 6.01 -3.91
C ALA A 276 15.08 6.12 -5.02
N GLU A 277 13.92 5.48 -4.83
CA GLU A 277 12.78 5.53 -5.74
C GLU A 277 12.11 6.91 -5.74
N GLU A 278 11.88 7.51 -4.57
CA GLU A 278 11.33 8.88 -4.45
C GLU A 278 12.22 9.87 -5.22
N LYS A 279 13.53 9.79 -5.01
CA LYS A 279 14.48 10.65 -5.72
C LYS A 279 14.54 10.38 -7.23
N TRP A 280 14.38 9.14 -7.67
CA TRP A 280 14.39 8.82 -9.09
C TRP A 280 13.16 9.39 -9.79
N LEU A 281 11.99 9.26 -9.15
CA LEU A 281 10.72 9.74 -9.66
C LEU A 281 10.65 11.28 -9.68
N GLU A 282 11.14 11.96 -8.64
CA GLU A 282 11.30 13.42 -8.64
C GLU A 282 12.12 13.91 -9.84
N LEU A 283 13.21 13.21 -10.14
CA LEU A 283 14.10 13.55 -11.25
C LEU A 283 13.48 13.25 -12.62
N GLU A 284 12.71 12.17 -12.74
CA GLU A 284 12.02 11.82 -13.99
C GLU A 284 10.85 12.77 -14.27
N MET A 285 10.08 13.16 -13.25
CA MET A 285 9.07 14.22 -13.36
C MET A 285 9.71 15.55 -13.80
N LEU A 286 10.82 15.95 -13.16
CA LEU A 286 11.54 17.16 -13.54
C LEU A 286 12.05 17.08 -14.99
N ARG A 287 12.44 15.89 -15.46
CA ARG A 287 12.85 15.68 -16.85
C ARG A 287 11.67 15.78 -17.81
N GLU A 288 10.52 15.21 -17.47
CA GLU A 288 9.30 15.27 -18.28
C GLU A 288 8.73 16.69 -18.37
N GLU A 289 8.73 17.47 -17.28
CA GLU A 289 8.39 18.90 -17.30
C GLU A 289 9.30 19.68 -18.27
N ILE A 290 10.61 19.38 -18.29
CA ILE A 290 11.57 20.04 -19.17
C ILE A 290 11.37 19.62 -20.64
N GLU A 291 11.06 18.35 -20.91
CA GLU A 291 10.81 17.83 -22.26
C GLU A 291 9.46 18.30 -22.82
N SER A 292 8.43 18.45 -21.98
CA SER A 292 7.09 18.95 -22.34
C SER A 292 7.01 20.47 -22.50
N GLY A 293 8.03 21.21 -22.02
CA GLY A 293 8.20 22.64 -22.31
C GLY A 293 7.24 23.58 -21.58
N VAL A 294 6.64 23.11 -20.47
CA VAL A 294 5.81 23.92 -19.55
C VAL A 294 6.67 24.52 -18.45
#